data_AF-A0A3P1C128-F1
#
_entry.id   AF-A0A3P1C128-F1
#
_cell.length_a   1.000
_cell.length_b   1.000
_cell.length_c   1.000
_cell.angle_alpha   90.00
_cell.angle_beta   90.00
_cell.angle_gamma   90.00
#
_symmetry.space_group_name_H-M   'P 1'
#
loop_
_entity.id
_entity.type
_entity.pdbx_description
1 polymer ?
#
loop_
_entity_poly.entity_id
_entity_poly.type
_entity_poly.pdbx_seq_one_letter_code
_entity_poly.pdbx_strand_id
1 'polypeptide(L)'
;MKRTFAYLMTAFVATAITVTSCSPTKDAPDKKDTIEFVGTLDGAQEVPSVQSAGTGTMTGTYNKVTRELSYTVNYSGITPTAGHIHLSPGGPGTNGPVIIPFASLTSPISGRVTFEQRNQDWENALVEGRLYVNLHTTKFPGGEIRAFIKRKAF
;
A
#
# COMPACT_ATOMS: atom_id res chain seq x y z
N MET A 1 -81.17 -34.07 23.29
CA MET A 1 -80.19 -34.92 22.56
C MET A 1 -79.09 -34.02 22.02
N LYS A 2 -77.83 -34.37 22.35
CA LYS A 2 -76.53 -34.05 21.71
C LYS A 2 -76.66 -33.24 20.39
N ARG A 3 -75.93 -32.14 20.16
CA ARG A 3 -74.46 -32.11 19.94
C ARG A 3 -73.93 -30.67 20.00
N THR A 4 -72.78 -30.53 20.64
CA THR A 4 -71.94 -29.33 20.80
C THR A 4 -71.34 -28.83 19.48
N PHE A 5 -71.40 -27.52 19.21
CA PHE A 5 -70.63 -26.85 18.16
C PHE A 5 -69.40 -26.17 18.79
N ALA A 6 -68.21 -26.60 18.38
CA ALA A 6 -66.94 -26.01 18.81
C ALA A 6 -66.58 -24.82 17.92
N TYR A 7 -66.37 -23.65 18.54
CA TYR A 7 -65.58 -22.56 17.98
C TYR A 7 -64.10 -22.85 18.26
N LEU A 8 -63.19 -22.62 17.31
CA LEU A 8 -61.90 -22.01 17.64
C LEU A 8 -61.16 -21.49 16.40
N MET A 9 -60.59 -20.31 16.61
CA MET A 9 -60.05 -19.36 15.65
C MET A 9 -58.81 -19.85 14.92
N THR A 10 -58.69 -19.41 13.67
CA THR A 10 -57.43 -19.30 12.95
C THR A 10 -56.46 -18.38 13.71
N ALA A 11 -55.32 -18.92 14.13
CA ALA A 11 -54.20 -18.13 14.65
C ALA A 11 -52.96 -18.39 13.78
N PHE A 12 -52.60 -17.39 12.98
CA PHE A 12 -51.26 -17.23 12.41
C PHE A 12 -50.29 -17.00 13.57
N VAL A 13 -49.31 -17.88 13.78
CA VAL A 13 -48.17 -17.59 14.67
C VAL A 13 -46.89 -17.84 13.89
N ALA A 14 -46.12 -16.76 13.75
CA ALA A 14 -44.95 -16.62 12.91
C ALA A 14 -43.80 -17.53 13.35
N THR A 15 -43.17 -18.17 12.36
CA THR A 15 -41.89 -18.86 12.53
C THR A 15 -40.79 -17.82 12.75
N ALA A 16 -40.25 -17.74 13.96
CA ALA A 16 -39.07 -16.94 14.25
C ALA A 16 -37.84 -17.59 13.59
N ILE A 17 -37.42 -17.07 12.44
CA ILE A 17 -36.12 -17.39 11.83
C ILE A 17 -35.09 -16.58 12.61
N THR A 18 -34.33 -17.25 13.48
CA THR A 18 -33.14 -16.65 14.09
C THR A 18 -32.08 -16.48 13.00
N VAL A 19 -31.97 -15.28 12.45
CA VAL A 19 -30.79 -14.91 11.65
C VAL A 19 -29.61 -14.76 12.61
N THR A 20 -28.74 -15.77 12.64
CA THR A 20 -27.41 -15.63 13.26
C THR A 20 -26.64 -14.60 12.44
N SER A 21 -26.65 -13.36 12.91
CA SER A 21 -25.77 -12.30 12.42
C SER A 21 -24.34 -12.69 12.79
N CYS A 22 -23.59 -13.21 11.82
CA CYS A 22 -22.13 -13.29 11.95
C CYS A 22 -21.59 -11.87 12.10
N SER A 23 -21.12 -11.52 13.30
CA SER A 23 -20.27 -10.34 13.49
C SER A 23 -19.00 -10.53 12.66
N PRO A 24 -18.59 -9.57 11.81
CA PRO A 24 -17.34 -9.68 11.07
C PRO A 24 -16.19 -9.69 12.08
N THR A 25 -15.57 -10.85 12.20
CA THR A 25 -14.40 -11.11 13.04
C THR A 25 -13.20 -10.45 12.40
N LYS A 26 -12.93 -9.16 12.68
CA LYS A 26 -11.73 -8.40 12.25
C LYS A 26 -11.13 -8.94 10.94
N ASP A 27 -11.94 -8.90 9.88
CA ASP A 27 -11.57 -9.54 8.63
C ASP A 27 -10.34 -8.84 8.04
N ALA A 28 -9.48 -9.63 7.37
CA ALA A 28 -8.38 -9.10 6.58
C ALA A 28 -8.88 -7.96 5.67
N PRO A 29 -8.01 -6.98 5.33
CA PRO A 29 -8.40 -5.85 4.49
C PRO A 29 -9.19 -6.28 3.26
N ASP A 30 -10.40 -5.73 3.09
CA ASP A 30 -11.17 -5.97 1.87
C ASP A 30 -10.35 -5.51 0.66
N LYS A 31 -10.31 -6.32 -0.40
CA LYS A 31 -9.55 -6.03 -1.62
C LYS A 31 -9.93 -4.67 -2.22
N LYS A 32 -11.19 -4.24 -2.05
CA LYS A 32 -11.67 -2.92 -2.51
C LYS A 32 -11.03 -1.73 -1.77
N ASP A 33 -10.49 -1.98 -0.58
CA ASP A 33 -9.88 -0.97 0.28
C ASP A 33 -8.37 -0.87 0.09
N THR A 34 -7.80 -1.76 -0.73
CA THR A 34 -6.36 -1.83 -0.98
C THR A 34 -6.02 -1.36 -2.40
N ILE A 35 -5.00 -0.50 -2.53
CA ILE A 35 -4.43 -0.08 -3.81
C ILE A 35 -3.08 -0.77 -3.99
N GLU A 36 -2.83 -1.40 -5.13
CA GLU A 36 -1.54 -1.98 -5.49
C GLU A 36 -0.64 -0.94 -6.19
N PHE A 37 0.66 -1.00 -5.88
CA PHE A 37 1.69 -0.14 -6.44
C PHE A 37 2.84 -0.94 -7.01
N VAL A 38 3.47 -0.37 -8.03
CA VAL A 38 4.67 -0.90 -8.70
C VAL A 38 5.63 0.22 -9.06
N GLY A 39 6.90 -0.14 -9.25
CA GLY A 39 7.93 0.72 -9.82
C GLY A 39 9.12 -0.12 -10.31
N THR A 40 9.84 0.40 -11.29
CA THR A 40 11.11 -0.19 -11.77
C THR A 40 12.23 0.76 -11.42
N LEU A 41 13.28 0.27 -10.76
CA LEU A 41 14.41 1.08 -10.34
C LEU A 41 15.51 1.02 -11.41
N ASP A 42 15.96 2.19 -11.84
CA ASP A 42 17.12 2.35 -12.73
C ASP A 42 17.79 3.71 -12.49
N GLY A 43 18.99 3.89 -13.06
CA GLY A 43 19.75 5.14 -12.96
C GLY A 43 19.27 6.25 -13.90
N ALA A 44 18.48 5.93 -14.93
CA ALA A 44 17.94 6.92 -15.87
C ALA A 44 16.87 7.80 -15.23
N GLN A 45 16.21 7.29 -14.20
CA GLN A 45 15.22 8.01 -13.39
C GLN A 45 15.84 8.93 -12.33
N GLU A 46 17.16 8.88 -12.09
CA GLU A 46 17.82 9.85 -11.20
C GLU A 46 17.80 11.27 -11.77
N VAL A 47 17.96 12.25 -10.88
CA VAL A 47 18.02 13.67 -11.26
C VAL A 47 19.26 14.32 -10.62
N PRO A 48 20.35 14.53 -11.39
CA PRO A 48 20.52 14.15 -12.81
C PRO A 48 20.65 12.63 -13.01
N SER A 49 20.36 12.15 -14.23
CA SER A 49 20.45 10.72 -14.57
C SER A 49 21.87 10.20 -14.43
N VAL A 50 22.02 8.95 -13.96
CA VAL A 50 23.32 8.29 -13.80
C VAL A 50 23.41 7.02 -14.64
N GLN A 51 24.62 6.71 -15.11
CA GLN A 51 24.91 5.42 -15.74
C GLN A 51 25.22 4.38 -14.66
N SER A 52 24.24 3.52 -14.38
CA SER A 52 24.38 2.41 -13.43
C SER A 52 24.04 1.08 -14.12
N ALA A 53 24.70 0.01 -13.67
CA ALA A 53 24.30 -1.37 -13.98
C ALA A 53 23.24 -1.89 -13.00
N GLY A 54 22.92 -1.10 -11.96
CA GLY A 54 21.91 -1.39 -10.98
C GLY A 54 20.52 -1.42 -11.58
N THR A 55 19.73 -2.40 -11.13
CA THR A 55 18.34 -2.53 -11.51
C THR A 55 17.52 -2.99 -10.31
N GLY A 56 16.22 -2.73 -10.34
CA GLY A 56 15.33 -3.25 -9.31
C GLY A 56 13.85 -3.10 -9.62
N THR A 57 13.04 -3.60 -8.71
CA THR A 57 11.60 -3.41 -8.70
C THR A 57 11.13 -3.00 -7.32
N MET A 58 10.07 -2.22 -7.29
CA MET A 58 9.30 -1.92 -6.11
C MET A 58 7.88 -2.45 -6.32
N THR A 59 7.35 -3.12 -5.32
CA THR A 59 5.91 -3.42 -5.21
C THR A 59 5.40 -2.93 -3.87
N GLY A 60 4.11 -2.65 -3.80
CA GLY A 60 3.49 -2.28 -2.53
C GLY A 60 1.98 -2.35 -2.55
N THR A 61 1.41 -2.29 -1.37
CA THR A 61 -0.03 -2.17 -1.14
C THR A 61 -0.31 -1.06 -0.15
N TYR A 62 -1.36 -0.29 -0.39
CA TYR A 62 -1.85 0.71 0.56
C TYR A 62 -3.29 0.41 0.95
N ASN A 63 -3.54 0.23 2.23
CA ASN A 63 -4.88 0.06 2.78
C ASN A 63 -5.44 1.43 3.17
N LYS A 64 -6.52 1.88 2.52
CA LYS A 64 -7.15 3.19 2.75
C LYS A 64 -7.80 3.32 4.14
N VAL A 65 -8.15 2.20 4.78
CA VAL A 65 -8.80 2.18 6.10
C VAL A 65 -7.76 2.28 7.21
N THR A 66 -6.73 1.41 7.17
CA THR A 66 -5.67 1.43 8.18
C THR A 66 -4.59 2.47 7.91
N ARG A 67 -4.57 3.02 6.68
CA ARG A 67 -3.57 3.95 6.15
C ARG A 67 -2.15 3.38 6.18
N GLU A 68 -2.04 2.05 6.06
CA GLU A 68 -0.76 1.34 6.04
C GLU A 68 -0.28 1.13 4.60
N LEU A 69 0.92 1.61 4.31
CA LEU A 69 1.71 1.24 3.15
C LEU A 69 2.61 0.05 3.51
N SER A 70 2.40 -1.10 2.88
CA SER A 70 3.36 -2.21 2.84
C SER A 70 4.14 -2.15 1.53
N TYR A 71 5.46 -2.32 1.58
CA TYR A 71 6.31 -2.30 0.38
C TYR A 71 7.40 -3.35 0.41
N THR A 72 7.84 -3.74 -0.79
CA THR A 72 8.99 -4.61 -1.04
C THR A 72 9.80 -4.02 -2.19
N VAL A 73 11.11 -3.89 -2.00
CA VAL A 73 12.06 -3.42 -3.03
C VAL A 73 13.08 -4.51 -3.26
N ASN A 74 13.12 -5.05 -4.48
CA ASN A 74 14.16 -5.95 -4.94
C ASN A 74 15.15 -5.15 -5.77
N TYR A 75 16.43 -5.39 -5.59
CA TYR A 75 17.47 -4.80 -6.44
C TYR A 75 18.63 -5.77 -6.66
N SER A 76 19.43 -5.48 -7.68
CA SER A 76 20.68 -6.18 -8.00
C SER A 76 21.69 -5.23 -8.64
N GLY A 77 22.95 -5.64 -8.73
CA GLY A 77 24.01 -4.91 -9.44
C GLY A 77 24.62 -3.72 -8.69
N ILE A 78 24.22 -3.47 -7.43
CA ILE A 78 24.74 -2.39 -6.58
C ILE A 78 24.94 -2.84 -5.13
N THR A 79 25.71 -2.06 -4.36
CA THR A 79 25.87 -2.23 -2.91
C THR A 79 25.40 -0.96 -2.19
N PRO A 80 24.12 -0.89 -1.77
CA PRO A 80 23.57 0.32 -1.18
C PRO A 80 24.22 0.69 0.15
N THR A 81 24.45 1.98 0.36
CA THR A 81 24.87 2.58 1.61
C THR A 81 23.73 3.31 2.32
N ALA A 82 22.68 3.67 1.58
CA ALA A 82 21.43 4.22 2.10
C ALA A 82 20.27 3.90 1.15
N GLY A 83 19.04 3.99 1.65
CA GLY A 83 17.83 3.76 0.87
C GLY A 83 16.62 4.36 1.54
N HIS A 84 15.74 4.96 0.72
CA HIS A 84 14.63 5.76 1.22
C HIS A 84 13.40 5.68 0.30
N ILE A 85 12.23 6.00 0.86
CA ILE A 85 11.13 6.59 0.10
C ILE A 85 11.15 8.11 0.32
N HIS A 86 11.08 8.85 -0.78
CA HIS A 86 11.03 10.30 -0.81
C HIS A 86 9.65 10.80 -1.26
N LEU A 87 9.32 12.01 -0.84
CA LEU A 87 8.25 12.81 -1.42
C LEU A 87 8.82 13.69 -2.53
N SER A 88 8.22 13.69 -3.70
CA SER A 88 8.55 14.60 -4.81
C SER A 88 7.54 15.75 -4.91
N PRO A 89 7.91 17.00 -4.55
CA PRO A 89 6.97 18.13 -4.57
C PRO A 89 6.40 18.41 -5.96
N GLY A 90 7.22 18.32 -7.01
CA GLY A 90 6.83 18.56 -8.41
C GLY A 90 6.50 17.30 -9.21
N GLY A 91 6.51 16.12 -8.58
CA GLY A 91 6.27 14.84 -9.25
C GLY A 91 7.50 14.29 -10.00
N PRO A 92 7.31 13.44 -11.02
CA PRO A 92 8.41 12.85 -11.77
C PRO A 92 9.40 13.90 -12.30
N GLY A 93 10.69 13.70 -12.04
CA GLY A 93 11.77 14.62 -12.45
C GLY A 93 12.18 15.66 -11.41
N THR A 94 11.56 15.70 -10.22
CA THR A 94 12.01 16.56 -9.11
C THR A 94 12.53 15.75 -7.92
N ASN A 95 13.58 16.26 -7.26
CA ASN A 95 14.06 15.72 -5.98
C ASN A 95 13.25 16.30 -4.83
N GLY A 96 13.13 15.56 -3.74
CA GLY A 96 12.49 16.06 -2.53
C GLY A 96 12.90 15.32 -1.26
N PRO A 97 12.30 15.66 -0.10
CA PRO A 97 12.74 15.18 1.19
C PRO A 97 12.53 13.67 1.36
N VAL A 98 13.39 13.06 2.19
CA VAL A 98 13.18 11.71 2.72
C VAL A 98 11.95 11.72 3.62
N ILE A 99 11.05 10.75 3.42
CA ILE A 99 9.89 10.55 4.30
C ILE A 99 9.93 9.21 5.03
N ILE A 100 10.55 8.18 4.44
CA ILE A 100 10.72 6.86 5.07
C ILE A 100 12.16 6.38 4.81
N PRO A 101 13.04 6.41 5.82
CA PRO A 101 14.34 5.75 5.73
C PRO A 101 14.22 4.23 5.89
N PHE A 102 15.02 3.48 5.13
CA PHE A 102 15.05 2.03 5.25
C PHE A 102 16.00 1.59 6.38
N ALA A 103 15.50 0.76 7.29
CA ALA A 103 16.28 0.24 8.41
C ALA A 103 17.27 -0.87 8.00
N SER A 104 16.97 -1.57 6.90
CA SER A 104 17.82 -2.59 6.29
C SER A 104 17.97 -2.28 4.81
N LEU A 105 19.14 -2.56 4.26
CA LEU A 105 19.43 -2.40 2.84
C LEU A 105 19.56 -3.73 2.11
N THR A 106 19.46 -4.87 2.81
CA THR A 106 19.56 -6.19 2.17
C THR A 106 18.36 -6.43 1.26
N SER A 107 18.61 -6.81 0.01
CA SER A 107 17.57 -7.19 -0.95
C SER A 107 16.93 -8.55 -0.57
N PRO A 108 15.59 -8.68 -0.51
CA PRO A 108 14.60 -7.61 -0.64
C PRO A 108 14.50 -6.71 0.59
N ILE A 109 14.41 -5.40 0.35
CA ILE A 109 14.10 -4.43 1.40
C ILE A 109 12.58 -4.35 1.54
N SER A 110 12.06 -4.73 2.71
CA SER A 110 10.62 -4.70 2.96
C SER A 110 10.28 -3.88 4.20
N GLY A 111 9.10 -3.27 4.20
CA GLY A 111 8.64 -2.48 5.34
C GLY A 111 7.14 -2.26 5.34
N ARG A 112 6.65 -1.79 6.49
CA ARG A 112 5.27 -1.33 6.70
C ARG A 112 5.31 0.01 7.39
N VAL A 113 4.54 0.97 6.90
CA VAL A 113 4.45 2.31 7.47
C VAL A 113 2.99 2.75 7.48
N THR A 114 2.49 3.09 8.65
CA THR A 114 1.17 3.71 8.81
C THR A 114 1.31 5.22 8.67
N PHE A 115 0.58 5.82 7.71
CA PHE A 115 0.54 7.27 7.55
C PHE A 115 -0.32 7.87 8.65
N GLU A 116 0.31 8.66 9.53
CA GLU A 116 -0.38 9.42 10.56
C GLU A 116 -1.19 10.59 9.95
N GLN A 117 -2.15 11.16 10.68
CA GLN A 117 -2.99 12.25 10.15
C GLN A 117 -2.17 13.48 9.74
N ARG A 118 -1.08 13.78 10.45
CA ARG A 118 -0.17 14.87 10.08
C ARG A 118 0.56 14.65 8.75
N ASN A 119 0.52 13.44 8.20
CA ASN A 119 1.16 13.05 6.94
C ASN A 119 0.13 12.88 5.81
N GLN A 120 -1.01 13.57 5.84
CA GLN A 120 -2.03 13.46 4.80
C GLN A 120 -1.47 13.75 3.39
N ASP A 121 -0.48 14.62 3.29
CA ASP A 121 0.20 14.93 2.03
C ASP A 121 0.94 13.72 1.43
N TRP A 122 1.39 12.76 2.25
CA TRP A 122 2.07 11.56 1.77
C TRP A 122 1.11 10.58 1.13
N GLU A 123 -0.11 10.47 1.66
CA GLU A 123 -1.18 9.65 1.07
C GLU A 123 -1.57 10.18 -0.31
N ASN A 124 -1.79 11.50 -0.42
CA ASN A 124 -2.10 12.15 -1.69
C ASN A 124 -0.94 11.95 -2.68
N ALA A 125 0.30 12.19 -2.24
CA ALA A 125 1.47 11.99 -3.08
C ALA A 125 1.66 10.53 -3.51
N LEU A 126 1.38 9.55 -2.65
CA LEU A 126 1.43 8.12 -3.01
C LEU A 126 0.42 7.83 -4.12
N VAL A 127 -0.82 8.29 -3.92
CA VAL A 127 -1.92 8.11 -4.87
C VAL A 127 -1.65 8.76 -6.22
N GLU A 128 -1.03 9.94 -6.22
CA GLU A 128 -0.68 10.73 -7.42
C GLU A 128 0.63 10.28 -8.09
N GLY A 129 1.33 9.28 -7.53
CA GLY A 129 2.60 8.80 -8.07
C GLY A 129 3.77 9.77 -7.87
N ARG A 130 3.71 10.59 -6.83
CA ARG A 130 4.74 11.56 -6.44
C ARG A 130 5.68 11.05 -5.35
N LEU A 131 5.53 9.81 -4.89
CA LEU A 131 6.55 9.15 -4.06
C LEU A 131 7.53 8.37 -4.92
N TYR A 132 8.78 8.28 -4.49
CA TYR A 132 9.78 7.45 -5.17
C TYR A 132 10.68 6.72 -4.19
N VAL A 133 11.05 5.49 -4.53
CA VAL A 133 12.15 4.76 -3.89
C VAL A 133 13.46 5.23 -4.48
N ASN A 134 14.49 5.41 -3.64
CA ASN A 134 15.83 5.72 -4.07
C ASN A 134 16.86 4.92 -3.27
N LEU A 135 17.83 4.30 -3.95
CA LEU A 135 18.97 3.61 -3.33
C LEU A 135 20.26 4.33 -3.70
N HIS A 136 21.12 4.55 -2.70
CA HIS A 136 22.37 5.30 -2.81
C HIS A 136 23.56 4.36 -2.61
N THR A 137 24.69 4.66 -3.23
CA THR A 137 25.95 3.94 -3.01
C THR A 137 27.09 4.90 -2.77
N THR A 138 28.27 4.36 -2.39
CA THR A 138 29.50 5.15 -2.28
C THR A 138 29.83 5.90 -3.58
N LYS A 139 29.56 5.29 -4.74
CA LYS A 139 29.84 5.91 -6.05
C LYS A 139 28.82 6.99 -6.41
N PHE A 140 27.55 6.79 -6.04
CA PHE A 140 26.47 7.75 -6.31
C PHE A 140 25.75 8.12 -5.00
N PRO A 141 26.34 8.99 -4.17
CA PRO A 141 25.77 9.36 -2.88
C PRO A 141 24.45 10.14 -3.01
N GLY A 142 24.22 10.82 -4.14
CA GLY A 142 22.96 11.49 -4.45
C GLY A 142 21.81 10.56 -4.88
N GLY A 143 22.11 9.29 -5.17
CA GLY A 143 21.17 8.30 -5.71
C GLY A 143 21.79 7.53 -6.88
N GLU A 144 21.75 6.21 -6.84
CA GLU A 144 22.21 5.35 -7.94
C GLU A 144 21.04 4.81 -8.78
N ILE A 145 19.97 4.36 -8.14
CA ILE A 145 18.75 3.91 -8.82
C ILE A 145 17.48 4.41 -8.13
N ARG A 146 16.48 4.77 -8.94
CA ARG A 146 15.20 5.33 -8.50
C ARG A 146 14.02 4.70 -9.22
N ALA A 147 12.91 4.56 -8.49
CA ALA A 147 11.60 4.25 -9.07
C ALA A 147 10.52 5.16 -8.49
N PHE A 148 9.75 5.84 -9.33
CA PHE A 148 8.47 6.42 -8.90
C PHE A 148 7.46 5.31 -8.58
N ILE A 149 6.79 5.44 -7.45
CA ILE A 149 5.79 4.50 -6.96
C ILE A 149 4.47 4.81 -7.66
N LYS A 150 4.07 3.97 -8.61
CA LYS A 150 2.89 4.18 -9.45
C LYS A 150 1.82 3.16 -9.10
N ARG A 151 0.55 3.58 -9.18
CA ARG A 151 -0.57 2.62 -9.09
C ARG A 151 -0.40 1.56 -10.18
N LYS A 152 -0.57 0.30 -9.80
CA LYS A 152 -0.58 -0.80 -10.76
C LYS A 152 -1.88 -0.73 -11.57
N ALA A 153 -1.75 -0.57 -12.89
CA ALA A 153 -2.90 -0.67 -13.79
C ALA A 153 -3.37 -2.13 -13.85
N PHE A 154 -4.68 -2.33 -13.94
CA PHE A 154 -5.31 -3.63 -14.14
C PHE A 154 -5.60 -3.86 -15.63
#